data_AF-A0A818EG97-F1
#
_entry.id   AF-A0A818EG97-F1
#
_cell.length_a   1.000
_cell.length_b   1.000
_cell.length_c   1.000
_cell.angle_alpha   90.00
_cell.angle_beta   90.00
_cell.angle_gamma   90.00
#
_symmetry.space_group_name_H-M   'P 1'
#
loop_
_entity.id
_entity.type
_entity.pdbx_description
1 polymer ?
#
loop_
_entity_poly.entity_id
_entity_poly.type
_entity_poly.pdbx_seq_one_letter_code
_entity_poly.pdbx_strand_id
1 'polypeptide(L)'
;MHRFTDIESTPKRLTPVYGYLTHQLVPLQKALEPISSQIDQLDRFSKIAKNECHFPSEHGLTRDESAAIFLYTMEWGESSLYQVINRTLRAEDRSTLKPWFGYLKLFDAAVQKLPTVQKNIWRGAARNIAQNYKAGDEFTWWTISSCSTTVNIIKDFLGSNSTLFLIEAVNGKDISKYTNYPSENEVILCPGTRLRVVSDPLDQPPMHVVHLQEVTDETEDQLTTTFHAMEVTSSSKTESISKAKTVQSSQIQIVTDQWGNRYETAIHILYRRSCYCICRWLSNTQLQNNDEGELREGKKHGKGKMDYADGNKYIGDWANDVRTGQGVFIWSDGSHYEGQSKDNNMHGKGTFVWGPDSQWAGLKYIGDYIDNKRTGQGVYIWPNGNRYEGQFKDNNRHGKGTFIWAPDAKGTYDKYTGDWVDDIRADQGVHVFANGDRYEGQFKDGKQHGRGKLTYANGKIQEGMWSNGTFVD
;
A
#
# COMPACT_ATOMS: atom_id res chain seq x y z
N MET A 1 -2.99 -29.83 -20.97
CA MET A 1 -3.40 -28.47 -20.56
C MET A 1 -2.36 -28.00 -19.55
N HIS A 2 -1.35 -27.25 -20.00
CA HIS A 2 -0.25 -26.83 -19.14
C HIS A 2 -0.73 -25.67 -18.26
N ARG A 3 -1.21 -25.98 -17.05
CA ARG A 3 -1.45 -24.96 -16.03
C ARG A 3 -0.08 -24.50 -15.51
N PHE A 4 0.17 -23.19 -15.58
CA PHE A 4 1.23 -22.45 -14.88
C PHE A 4 2.67 -22.65 -15.36
N THR A 5 3.24 -21.62 -15.96
CA THR A 5 4.69 -21.53 -16.20
C THR A 5 5.21 -20.21 -15.63
N ASP A 6 5.47 -20.19 -14.31
CA ASP A 6 6.26 -19.13 -13.66
C ASP A 6 7.73 -19.30 -14.08
N ILE A 7 8.10 -18.81 -15.27
CA ILE A 7 9.34 -19.19 -15.94
C ILE A 7 10.59 -18.46 -15.46
N GLU A 8 10.53 -17.30 -14.79
CA GLU A 8 11.76 -16.53 -14.54
C GLU A 8 12.08 -16.28 -13.06
N SER A 9 13.17 -16.95 -12.68
CA SER A 9 13.86 -17.01 -11.40
C SER A 9 14.62 -15.72 -11.11
N THR A 10 14.15 -14.97 -10.13
CA THR A 10 14.83 -14.26 -9.02
C THR A 10 13.80 -13.22 -8.54
N PRO A 11 13.50 -13.07 -7.23
CA PRO A 11 12.67 -11.97 -6.74
C PRO A 11 13.35 -10.63 -7.10
N LYS A 12 12.93 -10.02 -8.21
CA LYS A 12 13.45 -8.72 -8.64
C LYS A 12 12.65 -7.62 -7.97
N ARG A 13 13.35 -6.58 -7.52
CA ARG A 13 12.70 -5.38 -6.97
C ARG A 13 12.11 -4.57 -8.12
N LEU A 14 10.80 -4.71 -8.34
CA LEU A 14 10.07 -3.93 -9.34
C LEU A 14 9.87 -2.49 -8.86
N THR A 15 9.94 -1.53 -9.80
CA THR A 15 9.64 -0.12 -9.51
C THR A 15 8.12 0.10 -9.37
N PRO A 16 7.70 1.20 -8.70
CA PRO A 16 6.28 1.53 -8.55
C PRO A 16 5.56 1.75 -9.89
N VAL A 17 4.24 1.59 -9.88
CA VAL A 17 3.37 1.79 -11.05
C VAL A 17 2.71 3.17 -10.92
N TYR A 18 3.06 4.09 -11.82
CA TYR A 18 2.52 5.46 -11.81
C TYR A 18 1.27 5.59 -12.69
N GLY A 19 0.32 6.44 -12.27
CA GLY A 19 -0.87 6.80 -13.04
C GLY A 19 -2.07 5.84 -12.91
N TYR A 20 -1.92 4.72 -12.20
CA TYR A 20 -3.03 3.80 -11.93
C TYR A 20 -4.14 4.47 -11.12
N LEU A 21 -3.77 5.20 -10.06
CA LEU A 21 -4.74 5.77 -9.12
C LEU A 21 -5.72 6.74 -9.77
N THR A 22 -5.25 7.55 -10.72
CA THR A 22 -6.04 8.56 -11.45
C THR A 22 -6.91 7.96 -12.56
N HIS A 23 -6.79 6.67 -12.85
CA HIS A 23 -7.59 6.01 -13.87
C HIS A 23 -9.03 5.81 -13.39
N GLN A 24 -10.00 6.13 -14.24
CA GLN A 24 -11.41 6.00 -13.91
C GLN A 24 -11.87 4.55 -13.95
N LEU A 25 -12.79 4.20 -13.06
CA LEU A 25 -13.53 2.95 -13.14
C LEU A 25 -14.43 3.00 -14.37
N VAL A 26 -14.35 1.98 -15.24
CA VAL A 26 -15.10 1.91 -16.49
C VAL A 26 -15.74 0.53 -16.67
N PRO A 27 -16.83 0.42 -17.46
CA PRO A 27 -17.43 -0.86 -17.82
C PRO A 27 -16.44 -1.85 -18.46
N LEU A 28 -16.71 -3.15 -18.33
CA LEU A 28 -15.79 -4.23 -18.75
C LEU A 28 -15.35 -4.10 -20.21
N GLN A 29 -16.27 -3.79 -21.12
CA GLN A 29 -15.93 -3.66 -22.54
C GLN A 29 -14.88 -2.56 -22.77
N LYS A 30 -15.08 -1.38 -22.18
CA LYS A 30 -14.14 -0.26 -22.25
C LYS A 30 -12.83 -0.54 -21.53
N ALA A 31 -12.88 -1.29 -20.44
CA ALA A 31 -11.71 -1.74 -19.69
C ALA A 31 -10.79 -2.67 -20.51
N LEU A 32 -11.36 -3.45 -21.43
CA LEU A 32 -10.65 -4.43 -22.25
C LEU A 32 -10.14 -3.86 -23.59
N GLU A 33 -10.70 -2.75 -24.08
CA GLU A 33 -10.30 -2.13 -25.36
C GLU A 33 -8.77 -1.96 -25.54
N PRO A 34 -8.01 -1.41 -24.56
CA PRO A 34 -6.58 -1.15 -24.75
C PRO A 34 -5.70 -2.41 -24.79
N ILE A 35 -6.23 -3.55 -24.32
CA ILE A 35 -5.51 -4.83 -24.23
C ILE A 35 -6.04 -5.87 -25.22
N SER A 36 -7.06 -5.52 -26.02
CA SER A 36 -7.73 -6.43 -26.96
C SER A 36 -6.80 -7.08 -27.98
N SER A 37 -5.77 -6.37 -28.44
CA SER A 37 -4.78 -6.90 -29.38
C SER A 37 -3.75 -7.82 -28.73
N GLN A 38 -3.64 -7.84 -27.41
CA GLN A 38 -2.65 -8.62 -26.66
C GLN A 38 -3.17 -10.01 -26.24
N ILE A 39 -4.49 -10.22 -26.32
CA ILE A 39 -5.17 -11.41 -25.77
C ILE A 39 -6.00 -12.05 -26.88
N ASP A 40 -5.67 -13.30 -27.20
CA ASP A 40 -6.39 -14.04 -28.24
C ASP A 40 -7.86 -14.28 -27.84
N GLN A 41 -8.77 -14.07 -28.79
CA GLN A 41 -10.21 -14.27 -28.64
C GLN A 41 -10.84 -13.50 -27.45
N LEU A 42 -10.25 -12.40 -26.99
CA LEU A 42 -10.73 -11.66 -25.81
C LEU A 42 -12.21 -11.26 -25.90
N ASP A 43 -12.67 -10.80 -27.06
CA ASP A 43 -14.08 -10.43 -27.26
C ASP A 43 -15.02 -11.62 -27.00
N ARG A 44 -14.71 -12.79 -27.55
CA ARG A 44 -15.48 -14.03 -27.35
C ARG A 44 -15.53 -14.41 -25.87
N PHE A 45 -14.39 -14.45 -25.20
CA PHE A 45 -14.32 -14.86 -23.79
C PHE A 45 -14.92 -13.82 -22.84
N SER A 46 -14.83 -12.53 -23.15
CA SER A 46 -15.50 -11.47 -22.38
C SER A 46 -17.03 -11.60 -22.44
N LYS A 47 -17.59 -12.00 -23.59
CA LYS A 47 -19.03 -12.27 -23.75
C LYS A 47 -19.46 -13.49 -22.95
N ILE A 48 -18.68 -14.57 -23.00
CA ILE A 48 -18.91 -15.76 -22.17
C ILE A 48 -18.90 -15.37 -20.69
N ALA A 49 -17.88 -14.63 -20.25
CA ALA A 49 -17.79 -14.18 -18.88
C ALA A 49 -19.00 -13.34 -18.45
N LYS A 50 -19.51 -12.43 -19.28
CA LYS A 50 -20.73 -11.65 -18.96
C LYS A 50 -22.00 -12.49 -18.86
N ASN A 51 -22.07 -13.59 -19.60
CA ASN A 51 -23.22 -14.48 -19.64
C ASN A 51 -23.21 -15.46 -18.47
N GLU A 52 -22.05 -16.04 -18.18
CA GLU A 52 -21.87 -17.13 -17.21
C GLU A 52 -21.49 -16.65 -15.81
N CYS A 53 -21.09 -15.37 -15.65
CA CYS A 53 -20.75 -14.85 -14.34
C CYS A 53 -21.92 -14.94 -13.36
N HIS A 54 -21.60 -15.12 -12.08
CA HIS A 54 -22.58 -15.15 -11.02
C HIS A 54 -23.24 -13.78 -10.81
N PHE A 55 -24.46 -13.66 -11.34
CA PHE A 55 -25.27 -12.45 -11.23
C PHE A 55 -26.77 -12.81 -11.15
N PRO A 56 -27.55 -12.19 -10.25
CA PRO A 56 -27.20 -11.09 -9.35
C PRO A 56 -26.25 -11.50 -8.23
N SER A 57 -25.31 -10.60 -7.90
CA SER A 57 -24.34 -10.81 -6.83
C SER A 57 -24.95 -10.51 -5.47
N GLU A 58 -24.75 -11.40 -4.51
CA GLU A 58 -25.08 -11.18 -3.09
C GLU A 58 -24.11 -10.21 -2.38
N HIS A 59 -22.98 -9.87 -3.02
CA HIS A 59 -21.96 -8.97 -2.49
C HIS A 59 -21.99 -7.60 -3.20
N GLY A 60 -23.04 -7.30 -3.96
CA GLY A 60 -23.20 -5.99 -4.61
C GLY A 60 -22.26 -5.75 -5.79
N LEU A 61 -21.73 -6.82 -6.41
CA LEU A 61 -21.01 -6.69 -7.67
C LEU A 61 -22.01 -6.37 -8.78
N THR A 62 -21.64 -5.41 -9.62
CA THR A 62 -22.25 -5.22 -10.93
C THR A 62 -21.94 -6.44 -11.81
N ARG A 63 -22.73 -6.63 -12.87
CA ARG A 63 -22.47 -7.71 -13.84
C ARG A 63 -21.07 -7.60 -14.45
N ASP A 64 -20.58 -6.39 -14.69
CA ASP A 64 -19.24 -6.16 -15.25
C ASP A 64 -18.12 -6.51 -14.28
N GLU A 65 -18.28 -6.20 -12.99
CA GLU A 65 -17.33 -6.61 -11.93
C GLU A 65 -17.31 -8.12 -11.75
N SER A 66 -18.48 -8.77 -11.71
CA SER A 66 -18.57 -10.23 -11.63
C SER A 66 -17.96 -10.90 -12.85
N ALA A 67 -18.21 -10.37 -14.05
CA ALA A 67 -17.63 -10.86 -15.29
C ALA A 67 -16.12 -10.64 -15.35
N ALA A 68 -15.59 -9.57 -14.75
CA ALA A 68 -14.14 -9.35 -14.68
C ALA A 68 -13.43 -10.44 -13.88
N ILE A 69 -14.00 -10.84 -12.73
CA ILE A 69 -13.46 -11.95 -11.91
C ILE A 69 -13.58 -13.27 -12.67
N PHE A 70 -14.75 -13.55 -13.24
CA PHE A 70 -14.95 -14.77 -14.01
C PHE A 70 -13.95 -14.88 -15.16
N LEU A 71 -13.81 -13.81 -15.96
CA LEU A 71 -12.87 -13.74 -17.08
C LEU A 71 -11.41 -13.94 -16.64
N TYR A 72 -11.02 -13.40 -15.49
CA TYR A 72 -9.67 -13.61 -14.94
C TYR A 72 -9.39 -15.10 -14.65
N THR A 73 -10.39 -15.83 -14.18
CA THR A 73 -10.26 -17.27 -13.87
C THR A 73 -10.39 -18.17 -15.09
N MET A 74 -10.77 -17.63 -16.25
CA MET A 74 -10.86 -18.43 -17.48
C MET A 74 -9.47 -18.65 -18.07
N GLU A 75 -9.12 -19.93 -18.31
CA GLU A 75 -7.91 -20.31 -19.04
C GLU A 75 -8.25 -21.01 -20.35
N TRP A 76 -7.76 -20.47 -21.47
CA TRP A 76 -7.96 -21.06 -22.81
C TRP A 76 -6.68 -21.15 -23.64
N GLY A 77 -5.51 -20.91 -23.03
CA GLY A 77 -4.21 -20.98 -23.68
C GLY A 77 -3.19 -20.01 -23.10
N GLU A 78 -1.99 -19.99 -23.68
CA GLU A 78 -0.86 -19.16 -23.24
C GLU A 78 -1.10 -17.65 -23.39
N SER A 79 -2.06 -17.26 -24.24
CA SER A 79 -2.49 -15.88 -24.46
C SER A 79 -3.82 -15.55 -23.78
N SER A 80 -4.26 -16.36 -22.80
CA SER A 80 -5.43 -16.02 -21.98
C SER A 80 -5.17 -14.79 -21.10
N LEU A 81 -6.23 -14.08 -20.73
CA LEU A 81 -6.11 -12.84 -19.95
C LEU A 81 -5.26 -13.02 -18.69
N TYR A 82 -5.50 -14.12 -17.95
CA TYR A 82 -4.73 -14.51 -16.77
C TYR A 82 -3.22 -14.58 -17.01
N GLN A 83 -2.81 -15.22 -18.11
CA GLN A 83 -1.40 -15.44 -18.41
C GLN A 83 -0.71 -14.12 -18.79
N VAL A 84 -1.37 -13.32 -19.64
CA VAL A 84 -0.80 -12.06 -20.12
C VAL A 84 -0.73 -11.04 -18.98
N ILE A 85 -1.79 -10.84 -18.20
CA ILE A 85 -1.79 -9.85 -17.10
C ILE A 85 -0.72 -10.15 -16.07
N ASN A 86 -0.55 -11.41 -15.67
CA ASN A 86 0.43 -11.78 -14.67
C ASN A 86 1.87 -11.70 -15.22
N ARG A 87 2.08 -11.91 -16.53
CA ARG A 87 3.36 -11.61 -17.17
C ARG A 87 3.66 -10.11 -17.12
N THR A 88 2.68 -9.27 -17.45
CA THR A 88 2.83 -7.81 -17.40
C THR A 88 3.05 -7.28 -15.98
N LEU A 89 2.37 -7.85 -14.98
CA LEU A 89 2.56 -7.50 -13.56
C LEU A 89 3.98 -7.80 -13.05
N ARG A 90 4.65 -8.80 -13.64
CA ARG A 90 6.05 -9.15 -13.34
C ARG A 90 7.07 -8.40 -14.20
N ALA A 91 6.65 -7.64 -15.21
CA ALA A 91 7.56 -6.94 -16.11
C ALA A 91 8.34 -5.84 -15.37
N GLU A 92 9.64 -5.74 -15.65
CA GLU A 92 10.51 -4.68 -15.14
C GLU A 92 10.09 -3.31 -15.70
N ASP A 93 9.77 -3.26 -16.99
CA ASP A 93 9.18 -2.07 -17.60
C ASP A 93 7.72 -1.92 -17.16
N ARG A 94 7.53 -1.10 -16.12
CA ARG A 94 6.22 -0.83 -15.52
C ARG A 94 5.30 -0.05 -16.45
N SER A 95 5.82 0.59 -17.51
CA SER A 95 4.99 1.33 -18.46
C SER A 95 4.04 0.41 -19.24
N THR A 96 4.41 -0.87 -19.40
CA THR A 96 3.60 -1.92 -20.03
C THR A 96 2.29 -2.21 -19.30
N LEU A 97 2.14 -1.79 -18.04
CA LEU A 97 0.89 -1.92 -17.27
C LEU A 97 -0.15 -0.85 -17.59
N LYS A 98 0.22 0.28 -18.24
CA LYS A 98 -0.72 1.38 -18.50
C LYS A 98 -1.98 0.94 -19.26
N PRO A 99 -1.90 0.11 -20.33
CA PRO A 99 -3.09 -0.40 -21.02
C PRO A 99 -4.02 -1.22 -20.10
N TRP A 100 -3.48 -1.82 -19.03
CA TRP A 100 -4.23 -2.68 -18.12
C TRP A 100 -4.97 -1.93 -17.02
N PHE A 101 -4.76 -0.61 -16.87
CA PHE A 101 -5.33 0.14 -15.75
C PHE A 101 -6.86 0.08 -15.69
N GLY A 102 -7.55 0.13 -16.84
CA GLY A 102 -9.01 0.01 -16.88
C GLY A 102 -9.48 -1.34 -16.32
N TYR A 103 -8.87 -2.43 -16.78
CA TYR A 103 -9.21 -3.78 -16.31
C TYR A 103 -8.83 -4.00 -14.84
N LEU A 104 -7.62 -3.60 -14.44
CA LEU A 104 -7.15 -3.69 -13.06
C LEU A 104 -8.04 -2.90 -12.10
N LYS A 105 -8.50 -1.69 -12.49
CA LYS A 105 -9.44 -0.90 -11.68
C LYS A 105 -10.77 -1.60 -11.50
N LEU A 106 -11.31 -2.18 -12.56
CA LEU A 106 -12.57 -2.92 -12.51
C LEU A 106 -12.44 -4.18 -11.66
N PHE A 107 -11.36 -4.95 -11.84
CA PHE A 107 -11.08 -6.15 -11.06
C PHE A 107 -10.87 -5.81 -9.57
N ASP A 108 -10.11 -4.77 -9.26
CA ASP A 108 -9.87 -4.29 -7.90
C ASP A 108 -11.18 -3.85 -7.24
N ALA A 109 -12.01 -3.06 -7.93
CA ALA A 109 -13.34 -2.70 -7.43
C ALA A 109 -14.22 -3.92 -7.16
N ALA A 110 -14.15 -4.95 -8.01
CA ALA A 110 -14.89 -6.20 -7.83
C ALA A 110 -14.44 -6.98 -6.59
N VAL A 111 -13.13 -7.28 -6.48
CA VAL A 111 -12.61 -8.09 -5.36
C VAL A 111 -12.68 -7.35 -4.02
N GLN A 112 -12.71 -6.02 -4.03
CA GLN A 112 -12.91 -5.22 -2.82
C GLN A 112 -14.29 -5.40 -2.19
N LYS A 113 -15.30 -5.77 -2.97
CA LYS A 113 -16.65 -6.04 -2.47
C LYS A 113 -16.81 -7.44 -1.86
N LEU A 114 -15.85 -8.33 -2.09
CA LEU A 114 -15.94 -9.73 -1.69
C LEU A 114 -15.47 -9.97 -0.24
N PRO A 115 -15.96 -11.05 0.40
CA PRO A 115 -15.53 -11.42 1.74
C PRO A 115 -14.01 -11.58 1.83
N THR A 116 -13.45 -11.04 2.91
CA THR A 116 -12.05 -11.25 3.25
C THR A 116 -11.92 -12.54 4.06
N VAL A 117 -10.98 -13.40 3.67
CA VAL A 117 -10.70 -14.66 4.34
C VAL A 117 -9.29 -14.65 4.93
N GLN A 118 -9.21 -15.02 6.20
CA GLN A 118 -7.95 -15.25 6.91
C GLN A 118 -7.77 -16.77 7.06
N LYS A 119 -7.04 -17.39 6.13
CA LYS A 119 -6.87 -18.83 6.03
C LYS A 119 -5.55 -19.17 5.33
N ASN A 120 -5.11 -20.41 5.53
CA ASN A 120 -4.05 -20.99 4.72
C ASN A 120 -4.56 -21.22 3.29
N ILE A 121 -3.86 -20.62 2.33
CA ILE A 121 -4.11 -20.80 0.90
C ILE A 121 -2.87 -21.38 0.23
N TRP A 122 -3.10 -22.11 -0.85
CA TRP A 122 -2.09 -22.85 -1.57
C TRP A 122 -1.93 -22.31 -2.97
N ARG A 123 -0.68 -22.15 -3.39
CA ARG A 123 -0.32 -21.71 -4.73
C ARG A 123 0.83 -22.55 -5.27
N GLY A 124 0.72 -23.02 -6.51
CA GLY A 124 1.77 -23.82 -7.15
C GLY A 124 2.59 -23.02 -8.17
N ALA A 125 3.86 -23.39 -8.32
CA ALA A 125 4.74 -22.97 -9.40
C ALA A 125 5.37 -24.21 -10.05
N ALA A 126 5.33 -24.30 -11.38
CA ALA A 126 5.73 -25.51 -12.12
C ALA A 126 7.23 -25.85 -12.10
N ARG A 127 8.08 -24.98 -11.55
CA ARG A 127 9.51 -25.22 -11.39
C ARG A 127 9.89 -25.13 -9.92
N ASN A 128 10.93 -25.88 -9.52
CA ASN A 128 11.53 -25.72 -8.22
C ASN A 128 12.32 -24.40 -8.15
N ILE A 129 11.76 -23.48 -7.39
CA ILE A 129 12.34 -22.19 -7.03
C ILE A 129 12.44 -22.02 -5.51
N ALA A 130 12.25 -23.10 -4.73
CA ALA A 130 12.28 -23.06 -3.28
C ALA A 130 13.65 -22.56 -2.77
N GLN A 131 14.74 -22.96 -3.42
CA GLN A 131 16.10 -22.53 -3.10
C GLN A 131 16.36 -21.01 -3.18
N ASN A 132 15.45 -20.24 -3.79
CA ASN A 132 15.55 -18.78 -3.88
C ASN A 132 15.02 -18.05 -2.64
N TYR A 133 14.47 -18.78 -1.66
CA TYR A 133 13.85 -18.24 -0.46
C TYR A 133 14.62 -18.69 0.78
N LYS A 134 14.74 -17.80 1.77
CA LYS A 134 15.34 -18.10 3.08
C LYS A 134 14.45 -17.58 4.20
N ALA A 135 14.50 -18.24 5.36
CA ALA A 135 13.75 -17.80 6.53
C ALA A 135 14.00 -16.30 6.82
N GLY A 136 12.93 -15.55 7.03
CA GLY A 136 12.97 -14.11 7.30
C GLY A 136 13.02 -13.21 6.06
N ASP A 137 13.18 -13.74 4.85
CA ASP A 137 13.09 -12.94 3.63
C ASP A 137 11.70 -12.30 3.51
N GLU A 138 11.67 -11.02 3.15
CA GLU A 138 10.44 -10.27 2.88
C GLU A 138 10.41 -9.77 1.44
N PHE A 139 9.25 -9.90 0.80
CA PHE A 139 9.08 -9.48 -0.59
C PHE A 139 7.62 -9.11 -0.88
N THR A 140 7.41 -8.48 -2.04
CA THR A 140 6.09 -8.10 -2.53
C THR A 140 5.63 -9.06 -3.61
N TRP A 141 4.46 -9.67 -3.41
CA TRP A 141 3.76 -10.54 -4.33
C TRP A 141 3.02 -9.70 -5.37
N TRP A 142 3.62 -9.47 -6.54
CA TRP A 142 3.10 -8.53 -7.54
C TRP A 142 2.00 -9.08 -8.45
N THR A 143 1.74 -10.37 -8.42
CA THR A 143 0.77 -11.02 -9.32
C THR A 143 -0.60 -11.02 -8.69
N ILE A 144 -1.64 -11.04 -9.53
CA ILE A 144 -2.94 -11.54 -9.06
C ILE A 144 -2.77 -13.06 -9.03
N SER A 145 -3.04 -13.71 -7.91
CA SER A 145 -2.96 -15.17 -7.83
C SER A 145 -4.28 -15.75 -7.37
N SER A 146 -4.86 -16.57 -8.21
CA SER A 146 -5.89 -17.50 -7.78
C SER A 146 -5.24 -18.66 -7.03
N CYS A 147 -5.60 -18.77 -5.76
CA CYS A 147 -5.10 -19.76 -4.82
C CYS A 147 -6.28 -20.64 -4.38
N SER A 148 -6.00 -21.86 -3.94
CA SER A 148 -7.03 -22.74 -3.37
C SER A 148 -6.83 -22.91 -1.88
N THR A 149 -7.90 -23.05 -1.11
CA THR A 149 -7.82 -23.53 0.28
C THR A 149 -7.53 -25.03 0.37
N THR A 150 -7.59 -25.75 -0.76
CA THR A 150 -7.44 -27.21 -0.83
C THR A 150 -6.16 -27.60 -1.56
N VAL A 151 -5.18 -28.12 -0.81
CA VAL A 151 -3.86 -28.47 -1.37
C VAL A 151 -3.91 -29.53 -2.48
N ASN A 152 -4.84 -30.49 -2.41
CA ASN A 152 -4.94 -31.58 -3.37
C ASN A 152 -5.27 -31.07 -4.78
N ILE A 153 -6.12 -30.03 -4.86
CA ILE A 153 -6.46 -29.38 -6.12
C ILE A 153 -5.19 -28.82 -6.77
N ILE A 154 -4.30 -28.21 -6.00
CA ILE A 154 -3.04 -27.66 -6.53
C ILE A 154 -2.07 -28.79 -6.93
N LYS A 155 -1.95 -29.83 -6.12
CA LYS A 155 -1.02 -30.95 -6.34
C LYS A 155 -1.26 -31.69 -7.64
N ASP A 156 -2.52 -31.83 -8.07
CA ASP A 156 -2.88 -32.50 -9.33
C ASP A 156 -2.26 -31.82 -10.57
N PHE A 157 -1.84 -30.56 -10.45
CA PHE A 157 -1.23 -29.79 -11.54
C PHE A 157 0.29 -29.65 -11.43
N LEU A 158 0.91 -30.17 -10.36
CA LEU A 158 2.34 -30.02 -10.10
C LEU A 158 3.12 -31.27 -10.51
N GLY A 159 4.24 -31.05 -11.21
CA GLY A 159 5.23 -32.10 -11.47
C GLY A 159 6.13 -32.37 -10.26
N SER A 160 6.92 -33.45 -10.31
CA SER A 160 7.81 -33.92 -9.24
C SER A 160 8.95 -32.97 -8.83
N ASN A 161 9.16 -31.87 -9.56
CA ASN A 161 10.16 -30.86 -9.27
C ASN A 161 9.55 -29.45 -9.29
N SER A 162 8.36 -29.31 -8.70
CA SER A 162 7.62 -28.05 -8.60
C SER A 162 7.72 -27.45 -7.20
N THR A 163 7.46 -26.14 -7.08
CA THR A 163 7.32 -25.47 -5.78
C THR A 163 5.86 -25.30 -5.40
N LEU A 164 5.54 -25.60 -4.15
CA LEU A 164 4.25 -25.35 -3.52
C LEU A 164 4.42 -24.27 -2.45
N PHE A 165 3.66 -23.19 -2.59
CA PHE A 165 3.57 -22.14 -1.60
C PHE A 165 2.39 -22.43 -0.66
N LEU A 166 2.69 -22.55 0.63
CA LEU A 166 1.73 -22.41 1.71
C LEU A 166 1.74 -20.95 2.13
N ILE A 167 0.59 -20.27 2.07
CA ILE A 167 0.48 -18.85 2.39
C ILE A 167 -0.54 -18.69 3.50
N GLU A 168 -0.10 -18.20 4.66
CA GLU A 168 -0.98 -17.72 5.73
C GLU A 168 -1.55 -16.36 5.30
N ALA A 169 -2.64 -16.37 4.54
CA ALA A 169 -3.26 -15.15 4.02
C ALA A 169 -4.15 -14.51 5.08
N VAL A 170 -4.09 -13.17 5.18
CA VAL A 170 -4.92 -12.35 6.05
C VAL A 170 -5.95 -11.56 5.25
N ASN A 171 -5.57 -11.08 4.06
CA ASN A 171 -6.42 -10.26 3.19
C ASN A 171 -6.89 -11.00 1.92
N GLY A 172 -6.89 -12.33 1.92
CA GLY A 172 -7.39 -13.12 0.80
C GLY A 172 -8.84 -12.79 0.47
N LYS A 173 -9.23 -12.79 -0.81
CA LYS A 173 -10.61 -12.50 -1.24
C LYS A 173 -11.27 -13.77 -1.74
N ASP A 174 -12.36 -14.17 -1.09
CA ASP A 174 -13.13 -15.35 -1.49
C ASP A 174 -13.86 -15.07 -2.82
N ILE A 175 -13.45 -15.77 -3.87
CA ILE A 175 -14.07 -15.69 -5.20
C ILE A 175 -14.80 -16.99 -5.58
N SER A 176 -15.04 -17.90 -4.64
CA SER A 176 -15.58 -19.25 -4.91
C SER A 176 -16.87 -19.27 -5.73
N LYS A 177 -17.70 -18.23 -5.62
CA LYS A 177 -18.94 -18.08 -6.40
C LYS A 177 -18.77 -17.34 -7.73
N TYR A 178 -17.66 -16.64 -7.90
CA TYR A 178 -17.43 -15.69 -9.01
C TYR A 178 -16.42 -16.22 -10.04
N THR A 179 -15.92 -17.43 -9.81
CA THR A 179 -14.92 -18.08 -10.64
C THR A 179 -15.53 -19.05 -11.66
N ASN A 180 -14.79 -19.31 -12.73
CA ASN A 180 -14.99 -20.41 -13.67
C ASN A 180 -14.63 -21.80 -13.09
N TYR A 181 -14.12 -21.88 -11.84
CA TYR A 181 -13.79 -23.13 -11.14
C TYR A 181 -14.47 -23.24 -9.76
N PRO A 182 -15.81 -23.41 -9.70
CA PRO A 182 -16.58 -23.37 -8.44
C PRO A 182 -16.20 -24.46 -7.43
N SER A 183 -15.57 -25.56 -7.88
CA SER A 183 -15.09 -26.63 -7.00
C SER A 183 -13.73 -26.34 -6.35
N GLU A 184 -13.04 -25.27 -6.75
CA GLU A 184 -11.65 -25.02 -6.33
C GLU A 184 -11.53 -24.17 -5.05
N ASN A 185 -12.65 -23.70 -4.47
CA ASN A 185 -12.67 -22.82 -3.30
C ASN A 185 -11.65 -21.67 -3.43
N GLU A 186 -11.74 -20.97 -4.55
CA GLU A 186 -10.70 -20.03 -4.94
C GLU A 186 -10.69 -18.77 -4.08
N VAL A 187 -9.47 -18.38 -3.73
CA VAL A 187 -9.14 -17.18 -2.98
C VAL A 187 -8.14 -16.39 -3.79
N ILE A 188 -8.44 -15.12 -4.05
CA ILE A 188 -7.49 -14.21 -4.68
C ILE A 188 -6.51 -13.69 -3.62
N LEU A 189 -5.23 -13.93 -3.87
CA LEU A 189 -4.13 -13.17 -3.30
C LEU A 189 -3.88 -11.96 -4.22
N CYS A 190 -4.14 -10.76 -3.70
CA CYS A 190 -4.04 -9.54 -4.49
C CYS A 190 -2.59 -9.18 -4.85
N PRO A 191 -2.37 -8.49 -5.98
CA PRO A 191 -1.07 -7.92 -6.30
C PRO A 191 -0.67 -6.87 -5.27
N GLY A 192 0.61 -6.81 -4.95
CA GLY A 192 1.16 -5.92 -3.93
C GLY A 192 1.17 -6.49 -2.51
N THR A 193 0.77 -7.76 -2.31
CA THR A 193 0.75 -8.37 -0.97
C THR A 193 2.16 -8.56 -0.43
N ARG A 194 2.45 -8.10 0.81
CA ARG A 194 3.75 -8.37 1.45
C ARG A 194 3.74 -9.76 2.06
N LEU A 195 4.76 -10.55 1.73
CA LEU A 195 4.94 -11.89 2.29
C LEU A 195 6.31 -11.99 2.96
N ARG A 196 6.36 -12.68 4.09
CA ARG A 196 7.58 -13.09 4.78
C ARG A 196 7.71 -14.60 4.67
N VAL A 197 8.93 -15.08 4.43
CA VAL A 197 9.26 -16.50 4.51
C VAL A 197 9.35 -16.91 5.98
N VAL A 198 8.46 -17.80 6.42
CA VAL A 198 8.30 -18.19 7.83
C VAL A 198 9.46 -19.06 8.32
N SER A 199 9.91 -20.00 7.47
CA SER A 199 10.97 -20.95 7.77
C SER A 199 11.76 -21.27 6.50
N ASP A 200 12.95 -21.85 6.66
CA ASP A 200 13.70 -22.33 5.50
C ASP A 200 12.83 -23.34 4.71
N PRO A 201 12.84 -23.26 3.37
CA PRO A 201 11.99 -24.11 2.54
C PRO A 201 12.28 -25.59 2.73
N LEU A 202 11.22 -26.41 2.66
CA LEU A 202 11.36 -27.86 2.55
C LEU A 202 11.72 -28.19 1.09
N ASP A 203 13.00 -28.24 0.77
CA ASP A 203 13.52 -28.51 -0.58
C ASP A 203 13.88 -30.00 -0.73
N GLN A 204 12.87 -30.87 -0.64
CA GLN A 204 13.05 -32.32 -0.79
C GLN A 204 11.99 -32.93 -1.73
N PRO A 205 12.39 -33.80 -2.68
CA PRO A 205 11.44 -34.49 -3.54
C PRO A 205 10.41 -35.33 -2.75
N PRO A 206 9.18 -35.51 -3.28
CA PRO A 206 8.71 -35.07 -4.59
C PRO A 206 8.15 -33.64 -4.62
N MET A 207 8.21 -32.89 -3.50
CA MET A 207 7.51 -31.62 -3.35
C MET A 207 8.32 -30.61 -2.55
N HIS A 208 8.61 -29.48 -3.18
CA HIS A 208 9.37 -28.40 -2.57
C HIS A 208 8.41 -27.35 -1.99
N VAL A 209 8.45 -27.10 -0.68
CA VAL A 209 7.45 -26.25 -0.01
C VAL A 209 8.08 -24.98 0.54
N VAL A 210 7.51 -23.84 0.17
CA VAL A 210 7.86 -22.53 0.75
C VAL A 210 6.69 -22.08 1.63
N HIS A 211 6.98 -21.85 2.91
CA HIS A 211 6.00 -21.35 3.87
C HIS A 211 6.08 -19.82 3.96
N LEU A 212 4.99 -19.16 3.61
CA LEU A 212 4.85 -17.71 3.57
C LEU A 212 3.77 -17.25 4.54
N GLN A 213 3.99 -16.09 5.15
CA GLN A 213 3.00 -15.40 5.95
C GLN A 213 2.76 -14.00 5.37
N GLU A 214 1.50 -13.60 5.26
CA GLU A 214 1.17 -12.23 4.90
C GLU A 214 1.56 -11.27 6.02
N VAL A 215 2.42 -10.31 5.71
CA VAL A 215 2.91 -9.33 6.69
C VAL A 215 1.87 -8.21 6.83
N THR A 216 1.22 -8.16 7.98
CA THR A 216 0.30 -7.09 8.38
C THR A 216 0.99 -6.14 9.37
N ASP A 217 0.53 -4.88 9.43
CA ASP A 217 1.09 -3.88 10.36
C ASP A 217 1.08 -4.34 11.84
N GLU A 218 0.17 -5.25 12.23
CA GLU A 218 0.07 -5.79 13.60
C GLU A 218 1.28 -6.66 14.01
N THR A 219 2.01 -7.23 13.03
CA THR A 219 3.22 -8.04 13.29
C THR A 219 4.48 -7.19 13.51
N GLU A 220 4.47 -5.90 13.13
CA GLU A 220 5.55 -4.94 13.45
C GLU A 220 5.43 -4.41 14.89
N ASP A 221 4.21 -4.33 15.44
CA ASP A 221 3.97 -3.89 16.83
C ASP A 221 4.43 -4.92 17.88
N GLN A 222 4.41 -6.23 17.55
CA GLN A 222 4.89 -7.28 18.47
C GLN A 222 6.43 -7.31 18.59
N LEU A 223 7.15 -6.90 17.54
CA LEU A 223 8.61 -6.76 17.57
C LEU A 223 9.02 -5.54 18.40
N THR A 224 8.30 -4.42 18.30
CA THR A 224 8.56 -3.22 19.13
C THR A 224 8.23 -3.42 20.61
N THR A 225 7.21 -4.22 20.95
CA THR A 225 6.93 -4.56 22.37
C THR A 225 8.02 -5.44 23.00
N THR A 226 8.63 -6.33 22.21
CA THR A 226 9.69 -7.22 22.71
C THR A 226 11.01 -6.48 22.94
N PHE A 227 11.33 -5.48 22.10
CA PHE A 227 12.50 -4.61 22.30
C PHE A 227 12.34 -3.65 23.50
N HIS A 228 11.14 -3.12 23.75
CA HIS A 228 10.88 -2.31 24.96
C HIS A 228 10.96 -3.13 26.26
N ALA A 229 10.61 -4.42 26.24
CA ALA A 229 10.76 -5.29 27.42
C ALA A 229 12.23 -5.61 27.75
N MET A 230 13.11 -5.63 26.75
CA MET A 230 14.56 -5.84 26.93
C MET A 230 15.30 -4.56 27.36
N GLU A 231 14.86 -3.38 26.93
CA GLU A 231 15.49 -2.12 27.37
C GLU A 231 15.13 -1.73 28.82
N VAL A 232 13.93 -2.08 29.29
CA VAL A 232 13.45 -1.74 30.65
C VAL A 232 14.13 -2.58 31.76
N THR A 233 14.79 -3.69 31.43
CA THR A 233 15.45 -4.55 32.44
C THR A 233 16.94 -4.23 32.68
N SER A 234 17.52 -3.21 32.03
CA SER A 234 18.96 -2.90 32.17
C SER A 234 19.31 -1.65 32.99
N SER A 235 18.35 -0.91 33.53
CA SER A 235 18.62 0.29 34.34
C SER A 235 18.73 0.01 35.85
N SER A 236 19.62 -0.90 36.26
CA SER A 236 20.20 -0.83 37.61
C SER A 236 21.54 -1.58 37.70
N LYS A 237 22.64 -0.85 37.47
CA LYS A 237 23.89 -0.89 38.25
C LYS A 237 25.00 -0.15 37.49
N THR A 238 25.42 0.96 38.07
CA THR A 238 26.75 1.56 37.91
C THR A 238 27.85 0.55 38.25
N GLU A 239 28.83 0.37 37.37
CA GLU A 239 30.25 0.55 37.66
C GLU A 239 31.12 0.38 36.41
N SER A 240 32.22 1.14 36.43
CA SER A 240 33.34 1.26 35.48
C SER A 240 33.76 0.01 34.70
N ILE A 241 34.11 0.19 33.41
CA ILE A 241 35.42 -0.19 32.83
C ILE A 241 35.61 0.48 31.46
N SER A 242 36.82 1.02 31.30
CA SER A 242 37.41 1.68 30.14
C SER A 242 37.65 0.78 28.92
N LYS A 243 37.74 1.45 27.75
CA LYS A 243 38.29 1.00 26.46
C LYS A 243 37.38 0.13 25.56
N ALA A 244 36.74 0.78 24.60
CA ALA A 244 36.55 0.22 23.26
C ALA A 244 36.66 1.33 22.21
N LYS A 245 37.34 0.99 21.12
CA LYS A 245 37.93 1.87 20.10
C LYS A 245 36.89 2.66 19.30
N THR A 246 37.26 3.89 18.97
CA THR A 246 36.73 4.70 17.88
C THR A 246 36.60 3.88 16.60
N VAL A 247 35.38 3.65 16.14
CA VAL A 247 35.10 3.20 14.77
C VAL A 247 34.78 4.43 13.92
N GLN A 248 35.50 4.56 12.82
CA GLN A 248 35.52 5.71 11.91
C GLN A 248 34.14 5.99 11.30
N SER A 249 33.85 7.28 11.08
CA SER A 249 32.61 7.85 10.54
C SER A 249 32.32 7.54 9.06
N SER A 250 32.88 6.47 8.50
CA SER A 250 32.73 6.08 7.08
C SER A 250 31.73 4.95 6.84
N GLN A 251 31.13 4.36 7.89
CA GLN A 251 30.08 3.32 7.75
C GLN A 251 28.64 3.84 7.88
N ILE A 252 28.43 5.15 8.09
CA ILE A 252 27.09 5.75 8.21
C ILE A 252 26.50 6.17 6.85
N GLN A 253 27.29 6.20 5.77
CA GLN A 253 26.83 6.63 4.44
C GLN A 253 26.19 5.54 3.55
N ILE A 254 26.14 4.28 3.97
CA ILE A 254 25.52 3.19 3.17
C ILE A 254 24.12 2.81 3.67
N VAL A 255 23.73 3.28 4.86
CA VAL A 255 22.44 2.95 5.46
C VAL A 255 21.30 3.87 4.99
N THR A 256 21.58 5.02 4.38
CA THR A 256 20.53 5.94 3.92
C THR A 256 19.91 5.58 2.56
N ASP A 257 20.60 4.82 1.71
CA ASP A 257 20.07 4.41 0.41
C ASP A 257 19.09 3.22 0.50
N GLN A 258 19.12 2.48 1.61
CA GLN A 258 18.21 1.34 1.85
C GLN A 258 16.83 1.74 2.40
N TRP A 259 16.68 2.97 2.90
CA TRP A 259 15.45 3.43 3.55
C TRP A 259 14.56 4.26 2.63
N GLY A 260 15.11 4.91 1.60
CA GLY A 260 14.36 5.75 0.67
C GLY A 260 13.39 5.03 -0.28
N ASN A 261 13.38 3.70 -0.31
CA ASN A 261 12.58 2.89 -1.25
C ASN A 261 11.51 2.00 -0.56
N ARG A 262 11.10 2.34 0.68
CA ARG A 262 10.15 1.54 1.49
C ARG A 262 8.72 2.11 1.57
N TYR A 263 8.38 3.18 0.85
CA TYR A 263 7.25 4.03 1.25
C TYR A 263 5.98 3.98 0.40
N GLU A 264 5.91 3.21 -0.69
CA GLU A 264 4.66 3.13 -1.50
C GLU A 264 3.84 1.85 -1.30
N THR A 265 4.43 0.78 -0.75
CA THR A 265 3.64 -0.39 -0.30
C THR A 265 2.78 -0.06 0.92
N ALA A 266 3.24 0.85 1.79
CA ALA A 266 2.47 1.39 2.91
C ALA A 266 1.27 2.25 2.46
N ILE A 267 1.35 2.88 1.28
CA ILE A 267 0.24 3.68 0.72
C ILE A 267 -0.90 2.78 0.24
N HIS A 268 -0.60 1.56 -0.23
CA HIS A 268 -1.64 0.57 -0.51
C HIS A 268 -2.40 0.14 0.76
N ILE A 269 -1.71 0.10 1.92
CA ILE A 269 -2.29 -0.23 3.24
C ILE A 269 -3.14 0.93 3.78
N LEU A 270 -2.70 2.18 3.60
CA LEU A 270 -3.41 3.38 4.05
C LEU A 270 -4.54 3.84 3.10
N TYR A 271 -4.48 3.49 1.82
CA TYR A 271 -5.58 3.71 0.85
C TYR A 271 -6.65 2.62 0.95
N ARG A 272 -6.25 1.37 1.24
CA ARG A 272 -7.20 0.32 1.61
C ARG A 272 -7.99 0.73 2.86
N ARG A 273 -7.33 1.14 3.96
CA ARG A 273 -8.02 1.54 5.21
C ARG A 273 -9.11 2.61 5.00
N SER A 274 -8.83 3.75 4.37
CA SER A 274 -9.79 4.87 4.29
C SER A 274 -11.10 4.54 3.55
N CYS A 275 -11.07 3.67 2.52
CA CYS A 275 -12.28 3.24 1.81
C CYS A 275 -12.89 1.95 2.39
N TYR A 276 -12.07 1.00 2.90
CA TYR A 276 -12.56 -0.26 3.49
C TYR A 276 -13.25 -0.04 4.83
N CYS A 277 -12.77 0.88 5.67
CA CYS A 277 -13.33 1.07 7.00
C CYS A 277 -14.70 1.74 6.93
N ILE A 278 -14.92 2.71 6.04
CA ILE A 278 -16.23 3.34 5.84
C ILE A 278 -17.26 2.33 5.31
N CYS A 279 -16.94 1.56 4.27
CA CYS A 279 -17.87 0.58 3.69
C CYS A 279 -18.09 -0.64 4.59
N ARG A 280 -17.07 -1.13 5.32
CA ARG A 280 -17.17 -2.29 6.23
C ARG A 280 -17.84 -1.94 7.56
N TRP A 281 -17.68 -0.73 8.10
CA TRP A 281 -18.41 -0.31 9.30
C TRP A 281 -19.86 0.03 8.98
N LEU A 282 -20.14 0.68 7.85
CA LEU A 282 -21.52 0.92 7.39
C LEU A 282 -22.28 -0.38 7.06
N SER A 283 -21.60 -1.47 6.70
CA SER A 283 -22.24 -2.75 6.36
C SER A 283 -22.26 -3.77 7.51
N ASN A 284 -21.28 -3.78 8.42
CA ASN A 284 -21.25 -4.72 9.55
C ASN A 284 -21.94 -4.21 10.83
N THR A 285 -22.28 -2.93 10.90
CA THR A 285 -23.09 -2.42 12.02
C THR A 285 -24.54 -2.46 11.58
N GLN A 286 -25.33 -3.39 12.14
CA GLN A 286 -26.79 -3.43 12.07
C GLN A 286 -27.37 -2.17 12.75
N LEU A 287 -27.15 -0.99 12.17
CA LEU A 287 -27.76 0.26 12.62
C LEU A 287 -28.66 0.73 11.48
N GLN A 288 -29.89 0.22 11.49
CA GLN A 288 -30.98 0.79 10.72
C GLN A 288 -31.24 2.23 11.18
N ASN A 289 -31.92 2.99 10.32
CA ASN A 289 -32.15 4.43 10.42
C ASN A 289 -32.42 4.99 11.84
N ASN A 290 -31.86 6.19 12.09
CA ASN A 290 -31.97 7.08 13.25
C ASN A 290 -31.16 6.70 14.52
N ASP A 291 -30.25 7.61 14.93
CA ASP A 291 -29.70 7.85 16.28
C ASP A 291 -29.45 6.68 17.26
N GLU A 292 -29.21 5.45 16.81
CA GLU A 292 -28.91 4.33 17.72
C GLU A 292 -27.40 4.21 18.02
N GLY A 293 -27.07 4.35 19.30
CA GLY A 293 -25.78 4.10 19.91
C GLY A 293 -25.99 3.74 21.39
N GLU A 294 -24.98 3.18 22.05
CA GLU A 294 -25.11 2.85 23.48
C GLU A 294 -25.40 4.13 24.28
N LEU A 295 -26.53 4.17 24.99
CA LEU A 295 -26.86 5.28 25.88
C LEU A 295 -26.50 4.91 27.31
N ARG A 296 -25.75 5.79 27.97
CA ARG A 296 -25.51 5.72 29.42
C ARG A 296 -26.07 6.99 30.05
N GLU A 297 -27.05 6.82 30.93
CA GLU A 297 -27.73 7.95 31.61
C GLU A 297 -28.34 8.97 30.61
N GLY A 298 -28.86 8.48 29.48
CA GLY A 298 -29.46 9.33 28.44
C GLY A 298 -28.46 10.07 27.54
N LYS A 299 -27.15 9.82 27.69
CA LYS A 299 -26.08 10.38 26.86
C LYS A 299 -25.44 9.31 25.98
N LYS A 300 -24.96 9.70 24.80
CA LYS A 300 -24.19 8.82 23.90
C LYS A 300 -22.90 8.36 24.60
N HIS A 301 -22.71 7.06 24.63
CA HIS A 301 -21.57 6.36 25.21
C HIS A 301 -21.22 5.16 24.31
N GLY A 302 -20.03 4.57 24.45
CA GLY A 302 -19.68 3.39 23.65
C GLY A 302 -19.68 3.64 22.14
N LYS A 303 -20.11 2.67 21.34
CA LYS A 303 -20.16 2.79 19.87
C LYS A 303 -21.47 3.45 19.45
N GLY A 304 -21.42 4.36 18.47
CA GLY A 304 -22.64 4.97 17.93
C GLY A 304 -22.46 5.73 16.63
N LYS A 305 -23.59 5.98 15.96
CA LYS A 305 -23.69 6.79 14.74
C LYS A 305 -24.44 8.10 15.03
N MET A 306 -24.05 9.16 14.33
CA MET A 306 -24.72 10.46 14.33
C MET A 306 -24.79 10.97 12.90
N ASP A 307 -25.99 11.25 12.42
CA ASP A 307 -26.23 12.02 11.20
C ASP A 307 -26.57 13.45 11.63
N TYR A 308 -25.75 14.43 11.27
CA TYR A 308 -25.93 15.83 11.66
C TYR A 308 -26.84 16.56 10.66
N ALA A 309 -27.54 17.60 11.12
CA ALA A 309 -28.48 18.37 10.29
C ALA A 309 -27.80 19.12 9.12
N ASP A 310 -26.49 19.38 9.23
CA ASP A 310 -25.66 20.00 8.20
C ASP A 310 -25.19 19.01 7.11
N GLY A 311 -25.61 17.74 7.21
CA GLY A 311 -25.21 16.67 6.28
C GLY A 311 -23.92 15.95 6.67
N ASN A 312 -23.21 16.41 7.71
CA ASN A 312 -22.07 15.70 8.26
C ASN A 312 -22.52 14.40 8.93
N LYS A 313 -21.58 13.46 9.10
CA LYS A 313 -21.84 12.17 9.74
C LYS A 313 -20.67 11.79 10.64
N TYR A 314 -20.96 11.17 11.77
CA TYR A 314 -19.95 10.54 12.61
C TYR A 314 -20.35 9.12 12.97
N ILE A 315 -19.33 8.27 13.02
CA ILE A 315 -19.45 6.84 13.19
C ILE A 315 -18.25 6.42 14.05
N GLY A 316 -18.44 6.14 15.34
CA GLY A 316 -17.29 5.85 16.21
C GLY A 316 -17.61 5.76 17.69
N ASP A 317 -16.57 5.89 18.50
CA ASP A 317 -16.69 5.85 19.96
C ASP A 317 -17.17 7.20 20.52
N TRP A 318 -17.97 7.11 21.57
CA TRP A 318 -18.59 8.21 22.31
C TRP A 318 -18.37 8.03 23.80
N ALA A 319 -18.22 9.14 24.51
CA ALA A 319 -18.29 9.18 25.96
C ALA A 319 -19.05 10.43 26.40
N ASN A 320 -20.25 10.25 26.93
CA ASN A 320 -21.10 11.33 27.45
C ASN A 320 -21.36 12.44 26.41
N ASP A 321 -21.80 12.06 25.21
CA ASP A 321 -22.05 12.93 24.04
C ASP A 321 -20.79 13.58 23.42
N VAL A 322 -19.60 13.14 23.82
CA VAL A 322 -18.33 13.61 23.27
C VAL A 322 -17.70 12.52 22.40
N ARG A 323 -17.31 12.85 21.16
CA ARG A 323 -16.54 11.95 20.31
C ARG A 323 -15.18 11.71 20.94
N THR A 324 -14.85 10.44 21.13
CA THR A 324 -13.60 9.98 21.72
C THR A 324 -13.15 8.71 21.01
N GLY A 325 -12.01 8.13 21.40
CA GLY A 325 -11.58 6.82 20.90
C GLY A 325 -11.40 6.80 19.38
N GLN A 326 -11.81 5.71 18.72
CA GLN A 326 -11.71 5.56 17.27
C GLN A 326 -13.02 5.97 16.59
N GLY A 327 -12.93 6.66 15.47
CA GLY A 327 -14.11 6.99 14.69
C GLY A 327 -13.81 7.49 13.29
N VAL A 328 -14.88 7.59 12.51
CA VAL A 328 -14.92 8.21 11.20
C VAL A 328 -15.83 9.42 11.26
N PHE A 329 -15.30 10.57 10.84
CA PHE A 329 -16.09 11.76 10.57
C PHE A 329 -16.14 11.98 9.06
N ILE A 330 -17.34 12.18 8.52
CA ILE A 330 -17.60 12.42 7.09
C ILE A 330 -18.23 13.80 6.99
N TRP A 331 -17.63 14.69 6.21
CA TRP A 331 -18.16 16.01 5.93
C TRP A 331 -19.09 15.97 4.71
N SER A 332 -20.00 16.94 4.65
CA SER A 332 -20.95 17.09 3.53
C SER A 332 -20.26 17.32 2.17
N ASP A 333 -19.02 17.83 2.15
CA ASP A 333 -18.20 18.00 0.94
C ASP A 333 -17.49 16.70 0.48
N GLY A 334 -17.79 15.59 1.15
CA GLY A 334 -17.19 14.27 0.94
C GLY A 334 -15.81 14.11 1.57
N SER A 335 -15.28 15.12 2.26
CA SER A 335 -14.07 14.95 3.06
C SER A 335 -14.34 13.94 4.16
N HIS A 336 -13.31 13.23 4.60
CA HIS A 336 -13.45 12.32 5.73
C HIS A 336 -12.16 12.16 6.52
N TYR A 337 -12.34 11.91 7.80
CA TYR A 337 -11.31 11.64 8.77
C TYR A 337 -11.59 10.28 9.38
N GLU A 338 -10.58 9.42 9.40
CA GLU A 338 -10.60 8.16 10.11
C GLU A 338 -9.44 8.12 11.09
N GLY A 339 -9.72 7.97 12.38
CA GLY A 339 -8.68 7.82 13.38
C GLY A 339 -9.15 8.15 14.78
N GLN A 340 -8.17 8.45 15.61
CA GLN A 340 -8.38 8.75 17.01
C GLN A 340 -9.06 10.12 17.18
N SER A 341 -9.95 10.23 18.16
CA SER A 341 -10.65 11.45 18.53
C SER A 341 -10.54 11.67 20.03
N LYS A 342 -10.49 12.92 20.46
CA LYS A 342 -10.54 13.33 21.85
C LYS A 342 -11.25 14.67 21.95
N ASP A 343 -12.21 14.79 22.87
CA ASP A 343 -12.94 16.04 23.12
C ASP A 343 -13.54 16.65 21.84
N ASN A 344 -14.14 15.79 21.00
CA ASN A 344 -14.66 16.11 19.67
C ASN A 344 -13.65 16.48 18.58
N ASN A 345 -12.35 16.51 18.89
CA ASN A 345 -11.29 16.88 17.95
C ASN A 345 -10.56 15.65 17.41
N MET A 346 -10.01 15.76 16.20
CA MET A 346 -9.01 14.83 15.69
C MET A 346 -7.79 14.87 16.61
N HIS A 347 -7.36 13.71 17.10
CA HIS A 347 -6.29 13.58 18.07
C HIS A 347 -5.57 12.25 17.84
N GLY A 348 -4.30 12.12 18.22
CA GLY A 348 -3.55 10.87 18.01
C GLY A 348 -3.35 10.56 16.53
N LYS A 349 -3.33 9.28 16.15
CA LYS A 349 -3.13 8.85 14.75
C LYS A 349 -4.43 8.94 13.96
N GLY A 350 -4.36 9.46 12.74
CA GLY A 350 -5.49 9.45 11.83
C GLY A 350 -5.14 9.74 10.37
N THR A 351 -6.12 9.52 9.51
CA THR A 351 -6.09 9.77 8.06
C THR A 351 -7.17 10.76 7.72
N PHE A 352 -6.82 11.86 7.04
CA PHE A 352 -7.77 12.81 6.47
C PHE A 352 -7.66 12.79 4.96
N VAL A 353 -8.78 12.69 4.28
CA VAL A 353 -8.90 12.82 2.82
C VAL A 353 -9.86 13.94 2.51
N TRP A 354 -9.42 14.87 1.68
CA TRP A 354 -10.27 15.98 1.23
C TRP A 354 -11.19 15.52 0.11
N GLY A 355 -12.47 15.80 0.28
CA GLY A 355 -13.55 15.29 -0.55
C GLY A 355 -13.62 15.92 -1.94
N PRO A 356 -14.37 15.31 -2.86
CA PRO A 356 -14.52 15.79 -4.24
C PRO A 356 -15.10 17.20 -4.32
N ASP A 357 -15.93 17.61 -3.36
CA ASP A 357 -16.56 18.93 -3.36
C ASP A 357 -15.76 19.96 -2.52
N SER A 358 -14.61 19.55 -1.98
CA SER A 358 -13.67 20.43 -1.29
C SER A 358 -12.73 21.14 -2.28
N GLN A 359 -12.30 22.36 -1.97
CA GLN A 359 -11.27 23.07 -2.76
C GLN A 359 -9.92 22.33 -2.81
N TRP A 360 -9.72 21.34 -1.93
CA TRP A 360 -8.52 20.52 -1.84
C TRP A 360 -8.76 19.07 -2.29
N ALA A 361 -9.76 18.81 -3.13
CA ALA A 361 -10.16 17.46 -3.53
C ALA A 361 -9.01 16.51 -3.85
N GLY A 362 -9.00 15.34 -3.22
CA GLY A 362 -8.00 14.29 -3.41
C GLY A 362 -6.69 14.49 -2.64
N LEU A 363 -6.51 15.62 -1.95
CA LEU A 363 -5.43 15.81 -0.98
C LEU A 363 -5.59 14.75 0.13
N LYS A 364 -4.48 14.33 0.73
CA LYS A 364 -4.50 13.36 1.83
C LYS A 364 -3.42 13.64 2.85
N TYR A 365 -3.74 13.44 4.12
CA TYR A 365 -2.79 13.40 5.22
C TYR A 365 -2.97 12.13 6.03
N ILE A 366 -1.86 11.50 6.40
CA ILE A 366 -1.81 10.40 7.36
C ILE A 366 -0.79 10.77 8.42
N GLY A 367 -1.14 10.80 9.70
CA GLY A 367 -0.15 11.12 10.74
C GLY A 367 -0.75 11.46 12.08
N ASP A 368 0.04 12.14 12.90
CA ASP A 368 -0.34 12.57 14.23
C ASP A 368 -1.16 13.86 14.23
N TYR A 369 -2.15 13.90 15.12
CA TYR A 369 -3.00 15.04 15.39
C TYR A 369 -2.97 15.39 16.87
N ILE A 370 -3.01 16.69 17.18
CA ILE A 370 -3.41 17.21 18.49
C ILE A 370 -4.42 18.32 18.20
N ASP A 371 -5.64 18.16 18.73
CA ASP A 371 -6.71 19.14 18.67
C ASP A 371 -6.95 19.71 17.26
N ASN A 372 -7.20 18.81 16.31
CA ASN A 372 -7.38 19.07 14.88
C ASN A 372 -6.14 19.56 14.11
N LYS A 373 -4.99 19.72 14.77
CA LYS A 373 -3.76 20.15 14.10
C LYS A 373 -2.85 18.98 13.84
N ARG A 374 -2.31 18.91 12.62
CA ARG A 374 -1.26 17.97 12.25
C ARG A 374 0.01 18.28 13.05
N THR A 375 0.59 17.26 13.65
CA THR A 375 1.78 17.34 14.48
C THR A 375 2.63 16.08 14.29
N GLY A 376 3.69 15.91 15.07
CA GLY A 376 4.45 14.67 15.14
C GLY A 376 4.97 14.22 13.77
N GLN A 377 4.81 12.94 13.44
CA GLN A 377 5.16 12.39 12.14
C GLN A 377 3.94 12.29 11.23
N GLY A 378 4.11 12.60 9.95
CA GLY A 378 3.04 12.41 8.99
C GLY A 378 3.49 12.35 7.53
N VAL A 379 2.55 11.94 6.69
CA VAL A 379 2.65 11.86 5.24
C VAL A 379 1.56 12.75 4.65
N TYR A 380 1.95 13.68 3.79
CA TYR A 380 1.03 14.57 3.09
C TYR A 380 1.17 14.35 1.58
N ILE A 381 0.05 14.05 0.91
CA ILE A 381 0.00 13.62 -0.48
C ILE A 381 -0.91 14.59 -1.23
N TRP A 382 -0.39 15.16 -2.31
CA TRP A 382 -1.14 16.08 -3.16
C TRP A 382 -1.73 15.34 -4.36
N PRO A 383 -2.88 15.82 -4.90
CA PRO A 383 -3.52 15.22 -6.07
C PRO A 383 -2.61 15.16 -7.32
N ASN A 384 -1.68 16.11 -7.42
CA ASN A 384 -0.72 16.17 -8.51
C ASN A 384 0.40 15.12 -8.40
N GLY A 385 0.47 14.35 -7.31
CA GLY A 385 1.51 13.34 -7.08
C GLY A 385 2.69 13.83 -6.23
N ASN A 386 2.74 15.11 -5.83
CA ASN A 386 3.72 15.54 -4.83
C ASN A 386 3.48 14.79 -3.51
N ARG A 387 4.55 14.61 -2.74
CA ARG A 387 4.50 13.94 -1.43
C ARG A 387 5.49 14.55 -0.46
N TYR A 388 5.08 14.66 0.79
CA TYR A 388 5.93 15.00 1.93
C TYR A 388 5.80 13.91 2.97
N GLU A 389 6.92 13.53 3.57
CA GLU A 389 6.97 12.64 4.72
C GLU A 389 7.97 13.18 5.73
N GLY A 390 7.52 13.36 6.95
CA GLY A 390 8.37 13.86 8.02
C GLY A 390 7.57 14.54 9.10
N GLN A 391 8.24 15.45 9.78
CA GLN A 391 7.71 16.07 10.97
C GLN A 391 6.73 17.22 10.65
N PHE A 392 5.70 17.35 11.48
CA PHE A 392 4.72 18.43 11.43
C PHE A 392 4.65 19.16 12.77
N LYS A 393 4.38 20.45 12.71
CA LYS A 393 4.06 21.28 13.88
C LYS A 393 2.99 22.28 13.49
N ASP A 394 1.91 22.33 14.25
CA ASP A 394 0.80 23.27 14.04
C ASP A 394 0.32 23.34 12.57
N ASN A 395 0.11 22.18 11.94
CA ASN A 395 -0.26 22.00 10.52
C ASN A 395 0.84 22.19 9.48
N ASN A 396 1.99 22.71 9.83
CA ASN A 396 3.06 23.00 8.87
C ASN A 396 4.13 21.91 8.91
N ARG A 397 4.81 21.67 7.78
CA ARG A 397 6.01 20.84 7.75
C ARG A 397 7.10 21.52 8.56
N HIS A 398 7.69 20.79 9.51
CA HIS A 398 8.63 21.37 10.47
C HIS A 398 9.59 20.28 10.95
N GLY A 399 10.85 20.59 11.24
CA GLY A 399 11.86 19.59 11.59
C GLY A 399 12.36 18.81 10.38
N LYS A 400 12.66 17.52 10.54
CA LYS A 400 13.21 16.67 9.46
C LYS A 400 12.10 16.11 8.57
N GLY A 401 12.30 16.19 7.26
CA GLY A 401 11.39 15.56 6.31
C GLY A 401 11.92 15.45 4.89
N THR A 402 11.25 14.59 4.12
CA THR A 402 11.50 14.35 2.70
C THR A 402 10.33 14.84 1.88
N PHE A 403 10.59 15.67 0.87
CA PHE A 403 9.62 16.05 -0.16
C PHE A 403 10.03 15.42 -1.49
N ILE A 404 9.07 14.78 -2.14
CA ILE A 404 9.19 14.20 -3.48
C ILE A 404 8.25 14.98 -4.39
N TRP A 405 8.79 15.59 -5.43
CA TRP A 405 7.98 16.22 -6.45
C TRP A 405 7.37 15.17 -7.37
N ALA A 406 6.19 15.47 -7.92
CA ALA A 406 5.54 14.62 -8.89
C ALA A 406 6.49 14.34 -10.07
N PRO A 407 6.50 13.09 -10.59
CA PRO A 407 7.35 12.75 -11.71
C PRO A 407 6.99 13.54 -12.97
N ASP A 408 8.01 13.86 -13.75
CA ASP A 408 7.87 14.46 -15.07
C ASP A 408 7.39 13.42 -16.11
N ALA A 409 7.25 13.86 -17.36
CA ALA A 409 6.81 12.99 -18.46
C ALA A 409 7.71 11.77 -18.70
N LYS A 410 8.97 11.82 -18.25
CA LYS A 410 9.96 10.73 -18.36
C LYS A 410 9.96 9.82 -17.13
N GLY A 411 9.14 10.11 -16.12
CA GLY A 411 9.11 9.35 -14.87
C GLY A 411 10.24 9.72 -13.89
N THR A 412 10.96 10.81 -14.14
CA THR A 412 12.01 11.33 -13.25
C THR A 412 11.46 12.41 -12.32
N TYR A 413 12.06 12.63 -11.15
CA TYR A 413 11.53 13.55 -10.15
C TYR A 413 12.63 14.21 -9.32
N ASP A 414 12.32 15.40 -8.81
CA ASP A 414 13.12 16.05 -7.76
C ASP A 414 12.80 15.41 -6.40
N LYS A 415 13.79 15.36 -5.51
CA LYS A 415 13.65 14.90 -4.13
C LYS A 415 14.50 15.76 -3.20
N TYR A 416 13.89 16.24 -2.13
CA TYR A 416 14.57 16.96 -1.05
C TYR A 416 14.45 16.17 0.25
N THR A 417 15.56 15.99 0.98
CA THR A 417 15.56 15.43 2.33
C THR A 417 16.37 16.36 3.23
N GLY A 418 15.76 16.94 4.26
CA GLY A 418 16.44 17.91 5.11
C GLY A 418 15.55 18.55 6.16
N ASP A 419 16.02 19.67 6.70
CA ASP A 419 15.29 20.49 7.66
C ASP A 419 14.21 21.34 7.00
N TRP A 420 13.13 21.54 7.75
CA TRP A 420 11.95 22.32 7.43
C TRP A 420 11.61 23.22 8.61
N VAL A 421 11.26 24.47 8.33
CA VAL A 421 10.69 25.40 9.31
C VAL A 421 9.46 26.02 8.64
N ASP A 422 8.29 25.71 9.20
CA ASP A 422 7.00 26.26 8.79
C ASP A 422 6.79 26.23 7.27
N ASP A 423 6.83 25.01 6.72
CA ASP A 423 6.68 24.71 5.29
C ASP A 423 7.83 25.13 4.36
N ILE A 424 8.90 25.70 4.91
CA ILE A 424 10.05 26.21 4.15
C ILE A 424 11.27 25.33 4.41
N ARG A 425 11.98 24.93 3.34
CA ARG A 425 13.27 24.21 3.46
C ARG A 425 14.29 25.13 4.14
N ALA A 426 14.94 24.63 5.19
CA ALA A 426 15.84 25.39 6.05
C ALA A 426 17.08 24.57 6.42
N ASP A 427 18.00 25.19 7.14
CA ASP A 427 19.20 24.59 7.75
C ASP A 427 19.95 23.62 6.85
N GLN A 428 19.94 22.31 7.10
CA GLN A 428 20.69 21.33 6.31
C GLN A 428 19.77 20.46 5.45
N GLY A 429 20.18 20.22 4.21
CA GLY A 429 19.44 19.30 3.35
C GLY A 429 20.20 18.80 2.14
N VAL A 430 19.60 17.80 1.51
CA VAL A 430 20.04 17.21 0.25
C VAL A 430 18.92 17.38 -0.76
N HIS A 431 19.20 17.97 -1.91
CA HIS A 431 18.29 18.06 -3.04
C HIS A 431 18.88 17.27 -4.21
N VAL A 432 18.21 16.17 -4.58
CA VAL A 432 18.47 15.42 -5.80
C VAL A 432 17.50 15.92 -6.86
N PHE A 433 18.01 16.41 -7.97
CA PHE A 433 17.23 16.92 -9.08
C PHE A 433 16.88 15.79 -10.05
N ALA A 434 15.78 15.94 -10.80
CA ALA A 434 15.31 14.97 -11.78
C ALA A 434 16.35 14.66 -12.88
N ASN A 435 17.24 15.61 -13.15
CA ASN A 435 18.35 15.45 -14.11
C ASN A 435 19.55 14.64 -13.55
N GLY A 436 19.50 14.23 -12.28
CA GLY A 436 20.56 13.48 -11.59
C GLY A 436 21.57 14.33 -10.83
N ASP A 437 21.48 15.67 -10.91
CA ASP A 437 22.31 16.55 -10.10
C ASP A 437 21.95 16.40 -8.61
N ARG A 438 22.90 16.67 -7.72
CA ARG A 438 22.72 16.54 -6.27
C ARG A 438 23.38 17.68 -5.53
N TYR A 439 22.59 18.51 -4.86
CA TYR A 439 23.06 19.49 -3.89
C TYR A 439 22.99 18.93 -2.47
N GLU A 440 24.04 19.13 -1.68
CA GLU A 440 24.08 18.86 -0.24
C GLU A 440 24.68 20.05 0.48
N GLY A 441 23.95 20.60 1.45
CA GLY A 441 24.42 21.74 2.22
C GLY A 441 23.29 22.56 2.81
N GLN A 442 23.60 23.83 3.03
CA GLN A 442 22.72 24.72 3.75
C GLN A 442 21.56 25.26 2.89
N PHE A 443 20.41 25.52 3.54
CA PHE A 443 19.21 26.11 2.95
C PHE A 443 18.70 27.28 3.80
N LYS A 444 18.17 28.31 3.14
CA LYS A 444 17.48 29.44 3.75
C LYS A 444 16.38 29.92 2.82
N ASP A 445 15.20 30.21 3.37
CA ASP A 445 14.02 30.67 2.63
C ASP A 445 13.69 29.77 1.42
N GLY A 446 13.90 28.46 1.60
CA GLY A 446 13.62 27.46 0.57
C GLY A 446 14.70 27.34 -0.51
N LYS A 447 15.83 28.04 -0.42
CA LYS A 447 16.90 28.07 -1.44
C LYS A 447 18.24 27.64 -0.88
N GLN A 448 19.13 27.13 -1.75
CA GLN A 448 20.52 26.86 -1.39
C GLN A 448 21.18 28.15 -0.88
N HIS A 449 21.82 28.06 0.29
CA HIS A 449 22.43 29.20 0.97
C HIS A 449 23.57 28.70 1.85
N GLY A 450 24.57 29.51 2.19
CA GLY A 450 25.67 29.10 3.05
C GLY A 450 26.60 28.08 2.39
N ARG A 451 27.26 27.21 3.16
CA ARG A 451 28.16 26.19 2.60
C ARG A 451 27.37 25.05 1.98
N GLY A 452 27.78 24.61 0.78
CA GLY A 452 27.17 23.48 0.11
C GLY A 452 27.99 22.95 -1.06
N LYS A 453 27.63 21.75 -1.50
CA LYS A 453 28.27 20.97 -2.55
C LYS A 453 27.24 20.52 -3.58
N LEU A 454 27.40 20.96 -4.82
CA LEU A 454 26.64 20.48 -5.98
C LEU A 454 27.49 19.47 -6.76
N THR A 455 27.04 18.23 -6.83
CA THR A 455 27.57 17.21 -7.72
C THR A 455 26.66 17.10 -8.93
N TYR A 456 27.19 17.40 -10.11
CA TYR A 456 26.45 17.26 -11.37
C TYR A 456 26.35 15.79 -11.77
N ALA A 457 25.33 15.43 -12.55
CA ALA A 457 25.14 14.07 -13.06
C ALA A 457 26.34 13.53 -13.85
N ASN A 458 27.16 14.42 -14.44
CA ASN A 458 28.40 14.07 -15.15
C ASN A 458 29.62 13.88 -14.22
N GLY A 459 29.44 13.97 -12.90
CA GLY A 459 30.49 13.83 -11.89
C GLY A 459 31.27 15.10 -11.56
N LYS A 460 31.04 16.23 -12.26
CA LYS A 460 31.64 17.52 -11.89
C LYS A 460 31.14 17.95 -10.50
N ILE A 461 32.01 18.56 -9.70
CA ILE A 461 31.68 19.04 -8.36
C ILE A 461 31.90 20.55 -8.28
N GLN A 462 30.99 21.25 -7.61
CA GLN A 462 31.09 22.65 -7.24
C GLN A 462 30.77 22.80 -5.74
N GLU A 463 31.77 23.15 -4.96
CA GLU A 463 31.72 23.17 -3.49
C GLU A 463 32.24 24.51 -2.97
N GLY A 464 31.52 25.13 -2.03
CA GLY A 464 31.82 26.47 -1.55
C GLY A 464 30.57 27.18 -1.02
N MET A 465 30.55 28.51 -1.12
CA MET A 465 29.46 29.35 -0.64
C MET A 465 28.33 29.50 -1.66
N TRP A 466 27.10 29.49 -1.16
CA TRP A 466 25.85 29.67 -1.91
C TRP A 466 25.05 30.82 -1.32
N SER A 467 24.36 31.57 -2.18
CA SER A 467 23.43 32.63 -1.77
C SER A 467 22.23 32.63 -2.70
N ASN A 468 21.02 32.48 -2.13
CA ASN A 468 19.75 32.56 -2.85
C ASN A 468 19.65 31.62 -4.06
N GLY A 469 20.23 30.43 -3.97
CA GLY A 469 20.23 29.42 -5.02
C GLY A 469 21.39 29.51 -6.01
N THR A 470 22.27 30.50 -5.88
CA THR A 470 23.45 30.64 -6.75
C THR A 470 24.74 30.43 -5.98
N PHE A 471 25.71 29.82 -6.64
CA PHE A 471 27.07 29.70 -6.13
C PHE A 471 27.79 31.05 -6.22
N VAL A 472 28.57 31.41 -5.20
CA VAL A 472 29.17 32.74 -5.05
C VAL A 472 30.66 32.72 -4.69
N ASP A 473 31.31 31.56 -4.73
CA ASP A 473 32.72 31.36 -4.33
C ASP A 473 33.66 31.21 -5.53
#